data_AF-A0A8J7X460-F1
#
_entry.id   AF-A0A8J7X460-F1
#
_cell.length_a   1.000
_cell.length_b   1.000
_cell.length_c   1.000
_cell.angle_alpha   90.00
_cell.angle_beta   90.00
_cell.angle_gamma   90.00
#
_symmetry.space_group_name_H-M   'P 1'
#
loop_
_entity.id
_entity.type
_entity.pdbx_description
1 polymer ?
#
loop_
_entity_poly.entity_id
_entity_poly.type
_entity_poly.pdbx_seq_one_letter_code
_entity_poly.pdbx_strand_id
1 'polypeptide(L)'
;MSPSTQAPRQQRGAALVIVLLLLLVMTLLGLASLRATLLEERMTGALFDRSLAFQAAEAALREGEAFVNAQAVNIVSDAQARNLLGTAFDCTATGVVCESNPYLALPAGSSVSTGGCAFGTALWRTAAPLAAAVDAAGTAQFCIEFTGMSSMATERLSAELGEAGAGDMTLFNYRVYARSADPRSAPVLGEGRAVVTLQSTFVISRI
;
A
#
# COMPACT_ATOMS: atom_id res chain seq x y z
N MET A 1 -48.29 -83.09 -15.08
CA MET A 1 -47.89 -81.69 -15.32
C MET A 1 -46.51 -81.47 -14.73
N SER A 2 -45.52 -81.18 -15.57
CA SER A 2 -44.12 -80.96 -15.18
C SER A 2 -43.86 -79.45 -15.04
N PRO A 3 -43.11 -78.98 -14.03
CA PRO A 3 -42.78 -77.56 -13.88
C PRO A 3 -41.64 -77.19 -14.84
N SER A 4 -41.86 -76.19 -15.69
CA SER A 4 -40.83 -75.60 -16.55
C SER A 4 -40.02 -74.59 -15.73
N THR A 5 -38.79 -74.96 -15.36
CA THR A 5 -37.83 -74.06 -14.70
C THR A 5 -37.15 -73.19 -15.77
N GLN A 6 -37.48 -71.89 -15.83
CA GLN A 6 -36.79 -70.95 -16.73
C GLN A 6 -35.39 -70.61 -16.19
N ALA A 7 -34.37 -70.80 -17.02
CA ALA A 7 -32.99 -70.41 -16.70
C ALA A 7 -32.83 -68.87 -16.72
N PRO A 8 -32.09 -68.28 -15.77
CA PRO A 8 -31.89 -66.83 -15.74
C PRO A 8 -31.07 -66.37 -16.94
N ARG A 9 -31.62 -65.43 -17.72
CA ARG A 9 -30.95 -64.73 -18.82
C ARG A 9 -29.67 -64.06 -18.29
N GLN A 10 -28.52 -64.46 -18.83
CA GLN A 10 -27.23 -63.81 -18.57
C GLN A 10 -27.21 -62.41 -19.19
N GLN A 11 -27.49 -61.39 -18.39
CA GLN A 11 -27.20 -60.00 -18.76
C GLN A 11 -25.70 -59.74 -18.53
N ARG A 12 -24.88 -59.91 -19.56
CA ARG A 12 -23.46 -59.57 -19.55
C ARG A 12 -23.18 -58.59 -20.69
N GLY A 13 -23.06 -57.30 -20.37
CA GLY A 13 -22.64 -56.28 -21.33
C GLY A 13 -22.93 -54.84 -20.91
N ALA A 14 -24.13 -54.55 -20.41
CA ALA A 14 -24.53 -53.16 -20.10
C ALA A 14 -23.96 -52.61 -18.79
N ALA A 15 -23.72 -53.48 -17.79
CA ALA A 15 -23.26 -53.05 -16.47
C ALA A 15 -21.92 -52.32 -16.50
N LEU A 16 -20.97 -52.76 -17.33
CA LEU A 16 -19.63 -52.17 -17.41
C LEU A 16 -19.65 -50.76 -18.02
N VAL A 17 -20.51 -50.54 -19.02
CA VAL A 17 -20.71 -49.22 -19.66
C VAL A 17 -21.37 -48.24 -18.68
N ILE A 18 -22.38 -48.69 -17.94
CA ILE A 18 -23.06 -47.86 -16.93
C ILE A 18 -22.07 -47.47 -15.82
N VAL A 19 -21.27 -48.42 -15.31
CA VAL A 19 -20.24 -48.13 -14.30
C VAL A 19 -19.21 -47.12 -14.82
N LEU A 20 -18.74 -47.26 -16.07
CA LEU A 20 -17.80 -46.31 -16.66
C LEU A 20 -18.39 -44.89 -16.78
N LEU A 21 -19.65 -44.78 -17.21
CA LEU A 21 -20.35 -43.49 -17.29
C LEU A 21 -20.52 -42.85 -15.91
N LEU A 22 -20.90 -43.63 -14.90
CA LEU A 22 -21.01 -43.15 -13.53
C LEU A 22 -19.66 -42.70 -12.97
N LEU A 23 -18.59 -43.46 -13.22
CA LEU A 23 -17.22 -43.06 -12.85
C LEU A 23 -16.82 -41.75 -13.53
N LEU A 24 -17.07 -41.61 -14.84
CA LEU A 24 -16.79 -40.37 -15.58
C LEU A 24 -17.49 -39.17 -14.95
N VAL A 25 -18.80 -39.26 -14.68
CA VAL A 25 -19.57 -38.18 -14.06
C VAL A 25 -19.00 -37.81 -12.68
N MET A 26 -18.69 -38.81 -11.85
CA MET A 26 -18.07 -38.59 -10.54
C MET A 26 -16.71 -37.89 -10.65
N THR A 27 -15.86 -38.29 -11.61
CA THR A 27 -14.55 -37.63 -11.82
C THR A 27 -14.69 -36.18 -12.27
N LEU A 28 -15.65 -35.85 -13.13
CA LEU A 28 -15.88 -34.47 -13.56
C LEU A 28 -16.38 -33.59 -12.43
N LEU A 29 -17.28 -34.10 -11.58
CA LEU A 29 -17.73 -33.42 -10.37
C LEU A 29 -16.57 -33.20 -9.39
N GLY A 30 -15.73 -34.22 -9.19
CA GLY A 30 -14.51 -34.10 -8.38
C GLY A 30 -13.55 -33.04 -8.92
N LEU A 31 -13.30 -33.03 -10.23
CA LEU A 31 -12.39 -32.07 -10.87
C LEU A 31 -12.92 -30.63 -10.81
N ALA A 32 -14.23 -30.44 -10.97
CA ALA A 32 -14.87 -29.14 -10.83
C ALA A 32 -14.73 -28.59 -9.40
N SER A 33 -14.95 -29.44 -8.39
CA SER A 33 -14.74 -29.11 -6.97
C SER A 33 -13.29 -28.71 -6.68
N LEU A 34 -12.31 -29.51 -7.13
CA LEU A 34 -10.89 -29.21 -6.96
C LEU A 34 -10.47 -27.89 -7.61
N ARG A 35 -10.98 -27.59 -8.81
CA ARG A 35 -10.72 -26.31 -9.48
C ARG A 35 -11.26 -25.12 -8.68
N ALA A 36 -12.45 -25.25 -8.09
CA ALA A 36 -13.01 -24.21 -7.23
C ALA A 36 -12.14 -23.99 -5.99
N THR A 37 -11.75 -25.06 -5.30
CA THR A 37 -10.86 -24.98 -4.12
C THR A 37 -9.51 -24.33 -4.44
N LEU A 38 -8.90 -24.66 -5.59
CA LEU A 38 -7.63 -24.04 -6.00
C LEU A 38 -7.76 -22.54 -6.28
N LEU A 39 -8.91 -22.10 -6.82
CA LEU A 39 -9.16 -20.67 -7.02
C LEU A 39 -9.36 -19.95 -5.68
N GLU A 40 -10.10 -20.56 -4.76
CA GLU A 40 -10.27 -20.04 -3.40
C GLU A 40 -8.92 -19.92 -2.67
N GLU A 41 -8.07 -20.95 -2.73
CA GLU A 41 -6.74 -20.95 -2.13
C GLU A 41 -5.87 -19.79 -2.66
N ARG A 42 -5.85 -19.58 -3.99
CA ARG A 42 -5.11 -18.48 -4.61
C ARG A 42 -5.67 -17.11 -4.23
N MET A 43 -7.00 -16.98 -4.13
CA MET A 43 -7.65 -15.75 -3.72
C MET A 43 -7.35 -15.42 -2.26
N THR A 44 -7.38 -16.43 -1.38
CA THR A 44 -6.99 -16.29 0.03
C THR A 44 -5.52 -15.92 0.17
N GLY A 45 -4.62 -16.54 -0.61
CA GLY A 45 -3.20 -16.19 -0.65
C GLY A 45 -2.98 -14.73 -1.06
N ALA A 46 -3.61 -14.29 -2.16
CA ALA A 46 -3.50 -12.92 -2.63
C ALA A 46 -4.06 -11.88 -1.65
N LEU A 47 -5.16 -12.22 -0.95
CA LEU A 47 -5.74 -11.35 0.10
C LEU A 47 -4.82 -11.26 1.32
N PHE A 48 -4.18 -12.37 1.70
CA PHE A 48 -3.19 -12.40 2.78
C PHE A 48 -1.94 -11.59 2.43
N ASP A 49 -1.39 -11.73 1.23
CA ASP A 49 -0.25 -10.93 0.78
C ASP A 49 -0.59 -9.43 0.78
N ARG A 50 -1.81 -9.08 0.35
CA ARG A 50 -2.28 -7.68 0.38
C ARG A 50 -2.44 -7.14 1.79
N SER A 51 -2.93 -7.94 2.75
CA SER A 51 -3.07 -7.48 4.14
C SER A 51 -1.71 -7.26 4.80
N LEU A 52 -0.74 -8.13 4.52
CA LEU A 52 0.64 -7.95 4.98
C LEU A 52 1.28 -6.70 4.37
N ALA A 53 1.12 -6.49 3.06
CA ALA A 53 1.59 -5.29 2.39
C ALA A 53 0.99 -4.02 3.00
N PHE A 54 -0.30 -4.04 3.35
CA PHE A 54 -0.96 -2.92 4.02
C PHE A 54 -0.36 -2.65 5.41
N GLN A 55 -0.15 -3.69 6.23
CA GLN A 55 0.48 -3.55 7.55
C GLN A 55 1.91 -2.99 7.45
N ALA A 56 2.67 -3.43 6.45
CA ALA A 56 4.02 -2.93 6.18
C ALA A 56 4.00 -1.45 5.79
N ALA A 57 3.09 -1.04 4.90
CA ALA A 57 2.92 0.36 4.52
C ALA A 57 2.45 1.23 5.69
N GLU A 58 1.56 0.74 6.55
CA GLU A 58 1.09 1.47 7.74
C GLU A 58 2.22 1.66 8.77
N ALA A 59 3.03 0.63 9.00
CA ALA A 59 4.20 0.74 9.87
C ALA A 59 5.19 1.81 9.36
N ALA A 60 5.49 1.80 8.04
CA ALA A 60 6.34 2.81 7.42
C ALA A 60 5.73 4.23 7.49
N LEU A 61 4.40 4.35 7.35
CA LEU A 61 3.71 5.64 7.48
C LEU A 61 3.85 6.22 8.88
N ARG A 62 3.58 5.39 9.91
CA ARG A 62 3.72 5.79 11.33
C ARG A 62 5.16 6.18 11.66
N GLU A 63 6.14 5.47 11.10
CA GLU A 63 7.55 5.85 11.26
C GLU A 63 7.87 7.18 10.59
N GLY A 64 7.39 7.41 9.37
CA GLY A 64 7.55 8.68 8.68
C GLY A 64 6.94 9.85 9.46
N GLU A 65 5.75 9.67 10.05
CA GLU A 65 5.11 10.66 10.92
C GLU A 65 5.91 10.90 12.21
N ALA A 66 6.39 9.84 12.86
CA ALA A 66 7.24 9.96 14.04
C ALA A 66 8.56 10.69 13.73
N PHE A 67 9.13 10.43 12.55
CA PHE A 67 10.35 11.08 12.07
C PHE A 67 10.15 12.57 11.80
N VAL A 68 9.01 12.95 11.21
CA VAL A 68 8.61 14.35 11.04
C VAL A 68 8.50 15.06 12.38
N ASN A 69 7.83 14.44 13.36
CA ASN A 69 7.71 14.98 14.72
C ASN A 69 9.06 15.11 15.45
N ALA A 70 9.92 14.11 15.33
CA ALA A 70 11.24 14.11 15.97
C ALA A 70 12.11 15.26 15.43
N GLN A 71 12.02 15.55 14.13
CA GLN A 71 12.76 16.64 13.53
C GLN A 71 12.13 18.01 13.78
N ALA A 72 10.82 18.09 13.98
CA ALA A 72 10.09 19.32 14.25
C ALA A 72 10.71 20.16 15.38
N VAL A 73 11.20 19.51 16.43
CA VAL A 73 11.82 20.13 17.60
C VAL A 73 13.10 20.91 17.26
N ASN A 74 13.79 20.52 16.18
CA ASN A 74 15.05 21.12 15.76
C ASN A 74 14.88 22.22 14.69
N ILE A 75 13.63 22.52 14.30
CA ILE A 75 13.36 23.49 13.25
C ILE A 75 13.36 24.91 13.85
N VAL A 76 14.41 25.69 13.56
CA VAL A 76 14.56 27.08 14.04
C VAL A 76 14.37 28.12 12.94
N SER A 77 14.17 27.70 11.68
CA SER A 77 13.98 28.59 10.53
C SER A 77 13.07 27.97 9.46
N ASP A 78 12.45 28.81 8.64
CA ASP A 78 11.53 28.35 7.58
C ASP A 78 12.28 27.55 6.51
N ALA A 79 13.53 27.89 6.23
CA ALA A 79 14.39 27.11 5.33
C ALA A 79 14.60 25.67 5.84
N GLN A 80 14.78 25.48 7.15
CA GLN A 80 14.90 24.15 7.74
C GLN A 80 13.57 23.39 7.71
N ALA A 81 12.43 24.08 7.86
CA ALA A 81 11.12 23.46 7.76
C ALA A 81 10.85 22.94 6.33
N ARG A 82 11.14 23.78 5.33
CA ARG A 82 10.93 23.46 3.91
C ARG A 82 11.66 22.19 3.44
N ASN A 83 12.84 21.91 3.99
CA ASN A 83 13.63 20.71 3.66
C ASN A 83 13.64 19.68 4.80
N LEU A 84 12.95 19.93 5.91
CA LEU A 84 12.99 19.12 7.13
C LEU A 84 14.43 18.62 7.42
N LEU A 85 15.38 19.55 7.54
CA LEU A 85 16.81 19.25 7.77
C LEU A 85 17.47 18.34 6.70
N GLY A 86 17.08 18.44 5.43
CA GLY A 86 17.65 17.62 4.35
C GLY A 86 16.90 16.31 4.09
N THR A 87 15.73 16.15 4.70
CA THR A 87 15.01 14.86 4.73
C THR A 87 13.64 14.89 4.07
N ALA A 88 13.11 16.09 3.81
CA ALA A 88 11.89 16.30 3.04
C ALA A 88 12.19 17.03 1.74
N PHE A 89 11.37 16.78 0.73
CA PHE A 89 11.45 17.50 -0.53
C PHE A 89 10.57 18.74 -0.52
N ASP A 90 11.10 19.89 -0.91
CA ASP A 90 10.36 21.16 -0.95
C ASP A 90 9.52 21.29 -2.23
N CYS A 91 8.20 21.08 -2.10
CA CYS A 91 7.25 21.23 -3.20
C CYS A 91 6.85 22.68 -3.48
N THR A 92 7.32 23.64 -2.68
CA THR A 92 7.11 25.07 -2.89
C THR A 92 8.27 25.73 -3.65
N ALA A 93 9.27 24.95 -4.05
CA ALA A 93 10.35 25.42 -4.91
C ALA A 93 9.81 25.81 -6.32
N THR A 94 10.34 26.89 -6.89
CA THR A 94 9.90 27.38 -8.21
C THR A 94 10.20 26.36 -9.30
N GLY A 95 9.22 26.09 -10.18
CA GLY A 95 9.37 25.15 -11.30
C GLY A 95 9.24 23.67 -10.92
N VAL A 96 8.89 23.38 -9.67
CA VAL A 96 8.70 22.04 -9.13
C VAL A 96 7.20 21.77 -8.96
N VAL A 97 6.75 20.58 -9.36
CA VAL A 97 5.40 20.08 -9.06
C VAL A 97 5.54 18.73 -8.35
N CYS A 98 4.94 18.65 -7.16
CA CYS A 98 4.75 17.41 -6.42
C CYS A 98 3.34 16.90 -6.65
N GLU A 99 3.22 15.88 -7.49
CA GLU A 99 1.94 15.26 -7.77
C GLU A 99 1.37 14.59 -6.51
N SER A 100 0.06 14.73 -6.32
CA SER A 100 -0.67 14.09 -5.22
C SER A 100 -0.60 12.57 -5.30
N ASN A 101 -0.49 12.03 -6.51
CA ASN A 101 -0.22 10.63 -6.74
C ASN A 101 1.27 10.42 -7.11
N PRO A 102 2.09 9.82 -6.23
CA PRO A 102 3.49 9.58 -6.52
C PRO A 102 3.69 8.53 -7.63
N TYR A 103 2.61 7.88 -8.08
CA TYR A 103 2.61 6.92 -9.19
C TYR A 103 2.27 7.53 -10.56
N LEU A 104 1.93 8.82 -10.63
CA LEU A 104 1.62 9.46 -11.90
C LEU A 104 2.91 10.06 -12.50
N ALA A 105 3.35 9.51 -13.63
CA ALA A 105 4.44 10.09 -14.40
C ALA A 105 3.89 11.24 -15.27
N LEU A 106 4.57 12.39 -15.25
CA LEU A 106 4.26 13.47 -16.19
C LEU A 106 4.61 13.02 -17.63
N PRO A 107 3.90 13.52 -18.65
CA PRO A 107 4.24 13.27 -20.04
C PRO A 107 5.70 13.64 -20.34
N ALA A 108 6.37 12.83 -21.17
CA ALA A 108 7.72 13.12 -21.62
C ALA A 108 7.73 14.49 -22.35
N GLY A 109 8.63 15.39 -21.94
CA GLY A 109 8.70 16.76 -22.47
C GLY A 109 7.99 17.83 -21.63
N SER A 110 7.48 17.49 -20.44
CA SER A 110 7.05 18.49 -19.46
C SER A 110 8.17 19.49 -19.14
N SER A 111 7.88 20.79 -19.20
CA SER A 111 8.79 21.87 -18.77
C SER A 111 8.93 21.98 -17.26
N VAL A 112 8.18 21.16 -16.51
CA VAL A 112 8.17 21.08 -15.06
C VAL A 112 8.90 19.82 -14.64
N SER A 113 9.86 19.94 -13.72
CA SER A 113 10.47 18.77 -13.10
C SER A 113 9.47 18.14 -12.12
N THR A 114 9.08 16.89 -12.34
CA THR A 114 8.39 16.11 -11.30
C THR A 114 9.34 15.95 -10.12
N GLY A 115 8.93 16.49 -8.98
CA GLY A 115 9.69 16.43 -7.75
C GLY A 115 9.05 15.50 -6.73
N GLY A 116 9.63 15.50 -5.52
CA GLY A 116 9.04 14.83 -4.38
C GLY A 116 9.17 13.31 -4.44
N CYS A 117 8.18 12.63 -3.89
CA CYS A 117 8.15 11.20 -3.74
C CYS A 117 7.80 10.44 -5.02
N ALA A 118 7.66 11.16 -6.14
CA ALA A 118 7.41 10.60 -7.46
C ALA A 118 8.61 9.75 -7.92
N PHE A 119 8.53 8.44 -7.68
CA PHE A 119 9.33 7.34 -8.23
C PHE A 119 10.88 7.44 -8.30
N GLY A 120 11.54 8.50 -7.84
CA GLY A 120 13.00 8.55 -7.71
C GLY A 120 13.44 7.90 -6.40
N THR A 121 14.42 6.99 -6.42
CA THR A 121 14.88 6.26 -5.21
C THR A 121 15.60 7.14 -4.19
N ALA A 122 16.01 8.36 -4.56
CA ALA A 122 16.85 9.21 -3.72
C ALA A 122 16.13 9.76 -2.46
N LEU A 123 14.80 9.85 -2.47
CA LEU A 123 14.02 10.43 -1.37
C LEU A 123 13.29 9.38 -0.52
N TRP A 124 13.19 8.14 -0.99
CA TRP A 124 12.56 7.06 -0.24
C TRP A 124 13.53 6.51 0.80
N ARG A 125 13.10 6.52 2.06
CA ARG A 125 13.82 5.97 3.20
C ARG A 125 13.24 4.62 3.55
N THR A 126 14.09 3.65 3.83
CA THR A 126 13.67 2.36 4.38
C THR A 126 13.17 2.55 5.79
N ALA A 127 11.93 2.13 6.04
CA ALA A 127 11.38 2.03 7.37
C ALA A 127 12.13 0.92 8.14
N ALA A 128 12.25 1.09 9.45
CA ALA A 128 12.72 0.05 10.34
C ALA A 128 11.88 -1.22 10.13
N PRO A 129 12.53 -2.38 9.91
CA PRO A 129 11.80 -3.60 9.61
C PRO A 129 10.96 -4.04 10.81
N LEU A 130 9.65 -4.19 10.61
CA LEU A 130 8.89 -5.12 11.45
C LEU A 130 9.35 -6.52 11.03
N ALA A 131 10.02 -7.27 11.91
CA ALA A 131 10.68 -8.53 11.56
C ALA A 131 9.79 -9.56 10.82
N ALA A 132 8.47 -9.48 10.94
CA ALA A 132 7.50 -10.34 10.25
C ALA A 132 7.05 -9.83 8.86
N ALA A 133 7.24 -8.55 8.54
CA ALA A 133 6.75 -7.92 7.30
C ALA A 133 7.79 -7.91 6.17
N VAL A 134 9.08 -7.94 6.51
CA VAL A 134 10.19 -7.81 5.54
C VAL A 134 10.25 -8.96 4.55
N ASP A 135 10.00 -10.17 5.02
CA ASP A 135 10.26 -11.39 4.23
C ASP A 135 9.12 -11.74 3.26
N ALA A 136 7.93 -11.15 3.44
CA ALA A 136 6.76 -11.47 2.61
C ALA A 136 6.08 -10.27 1.92
N ALA A 137 6.27 -9.03 2.39
CA ALA A 137 5.75 -7.83 1.73
C ALA A 137 6.82 -6.96 1.03
N GLY A 138 8.11 -7.23 1.28
CA GLY A 138 9.24 -6.42 0.82
C GLY A 138 9.67 -5.36 1.84
N THR A 139 10.67 -4.55 1.49
CA THR A 139 11.18 -3.50 2.38
C THR A 139 10.29 -2.28 2.34
N ALA A 140 9.51 -2.07 3.39
CA ALA A 140 8.65 -0.90 3.51
C ALA A 140 9.49 0.39 3.53
N GLN A 141 8.98 1.43 2.87
CA GLN A 141 9.68 2.69 2.70
C GLN A 141 8.72 3.87 2.87
N PHE A 142 9.24 5.00 3.34
CA PHE A 142 8.50 6.25 3.43
C PHE A 142 9.26 7.40 2.77
N CYS A 143 8.54 8.44 2.39
CA CYS A 143 9.07 9.64 1.78
C CYS A 143 8.25 10.85 2.23
N ILE A 144 8.90 12.01 2.39
CA ILE A 144 8.30 13.20 2.98
C ILE A 144 8.43 14.36 2.00
N GLU A 145 7.33 15.08 1.83
CA GLU A 145 7.23 16.30 1.05
C GLU A 145 6.77 17.44 1.95
N PHE A 146 7.32 18.62 1.72
CA PHE A 146 6.82 19.86 2.27
C PHE A 146 5.90 20.53 1.25
N THR A 147 4.64 20.78 1.62
CA THR A 147 3.60 21.25 0.69
C THR A 147 3.29 22.74 0.83
N GLY A 148 3.68 23.37 1.94
CA GLY A 148 3.56 24.81 2.11
C GLY A 148 3.39 25.28 3.54
N MET A 149 3.36 26.60 3.70
CA MET A 149 3.11 27.24 4.99
C MET A 149 1.72 27.86 4.98
N SER A 150 1.07 27.86 6.13
CA SER A 150 -0.15 28.63 6.37
C SER A 150 -0.03 29.37 7.69
N SER A 151 -0.37 30.66 7.70
CA SER A 151 -0.47 31.44 8.93
C SER A 151 -1.85 31.28 9.54
N MET A 152 -1.91 31.03 10.85
CA MET A 152 -3.14 31.16 11.62
C MET A 152 -3.10 32.48 12.39
N ALA A 153 -3.89 33.44 11.93
CA ALA A 153 -4.17 34.64 12.70
C ALA A 153 -4.88 34.24 14.02
N THR A 154 -4.29 34.59 15.15
CA THR A 154 -4.79 34.35 16.51
C THR A 154 -6.03 35.19 16.85
N GLU A 155 -6.87 35.57 15.88
CA GLU A 155 -8.05 36.43 16.07
C GLU A 155 -9.11 35.80 17.00
N ARG A 156 -9.14 34.47 17.14
CA ARG A 156 -10.05 33.79 18.08
C ARG A 156 -9.49 33.65 19.51
N LEU A 157 -8.19 33.85 19.71
CA LEU A 157 -7.53 33.72 21.02
C LEU A 157 -7.30 35.09 21.69
N SER A 158 -7.36 36.18 20.92
CA SER A 158 -7.22 37.57 21.41
C SER A 158 -8.39 38.07 22.27
N ALA A 159 -9.48 37.31 22.40
CA ALA A 159 -10.60 37.65 23.27
C ALA A 159 -10.46 37.12 24.71
N GLU A 160 -9.63 36.10 24.95
CA GLU A 160 -9.49 35.47 26.28
C GLU A 160 -8.22 35.89 27.04
N LEU A 161 -7.19 36.37 26.32
CA LEU A 161 -5.93 36.82 26.91
C LEU A 161 -5.72 38.30 26.57
N GLY A 162 -6.19 39.18 27.46
CA GLY A 162 -5.75 40.57 27.44
C GLY A 162 -4.22 40.63 27.53
N GLU A 163 -3.62 41.56 26.79
CA GLU A 163 -2.19 41.87 26.67
C GLU A 163 -1.34 41.11 25.63
N ALA A 164 -0.90 41.92 24.65
CA ALA A 164 0.45 41.98 24.09
C ALA A 164 1.20 40.65 23.88
N GLY A 165 1.04 40.07 22.69
CA GLY A 165 1.94 39.00 22.23
C GLY A 165 1.36 37.98 21.27
N ALA A 166 0.27 38.27 20.56
CA ALA A 166 -0.25 37.38 19.52
C ALA A 166 0.68 37.39 18.29
N GLY A 167 1.77 36.62 18.36
CA GLY A 167 2.56 36.27 17.18
C GLY A 167 1.71 35.43 16.23
N ASP A 168 1.82 35.69 14.93
CA ASP A 168 1.19 34.89 13.89
C ASP A 168 1.75 33.46 13.94
N MET A 169 0.90 32.46 14.23
CA MET A 169 1.36 31.08 14.35
C MET A 169 1.55 30.50 12.95
N THR A 170 2.80 30.23 12.59
CA THR A 170 3.13 29.62 11.29
C THR A 170 2.99 28.10 11.37
N LEU A 171 2.13 27.55 10.53
CA LEU A 171 1.97 26.12 10.32
C LEU A 171 2.74 25.66 9.09
N PHE A 172 3.49 24.57 9.24
CA PHE A 172 4.22 23.89 8.18
C PHE A 172 3.46 22.62 7.79
N ASN A 173 3.05 22.54 6.53
CA ASN A 173 2.30 21.42 5.98
C ASN A 173 3.27 20.44 5.31
N TYR A 174 3.18 19.18 5.71
CA TYR A 174 3.94 18.07 5.15
C TYR A 174 2.97 17.03 4.61
N ARG A 175 3.44 16.28 3.62
CA ARG A 175 2.78 15.11 3.08
C ARG A 175 3.74 13.94 3.16
N VAL A 176 3.31 12.88 3.83
CA VAL A 176 4.10 11.67 4.02
C VAL A 176 3.50 10.58 3.14
N TYR A 177 4.34 9.98 2.30
CA TYR A 177 4.00 8.80 1.53
C TYR A 177 4.68 7.59 2.15
N ALA A 178 3.97 6.47 2.20
CA ALA A 178 4.53 5.19 2.58
C ALA A 178 4.20 4.14 1.53
N ARG A 179 5.10 3.19 1.32
CA ARG A 179 4.92 2.06 0.42
C ARG A 179 5.38 0.77 1.09
N SER A 180 4.66 -0.31 0.80
CA SER A 180 4.97 -1.65 1.33
C SER A 180 6.30 -2.19 0.79
N ALA A 181 6.67 -1.81 -0.44
CA ALA A 181 7.93 -2.18 -1.08
C ALA A 181 8.27 -1.23 -2.24
N ASP A 182 9.52 -1.27 -2.70
CA ASP A 182 9.90 -0.67 -3.97
C ASP A 182 9.29 -1.48 -5.13
N PRO A 183 8.41 -0.87 -5.98
CA PRO A 183 7.80 -1.57 -7.10
C PRO A 183 8.81 -2.03 -8.16
N ARG A 184 10.06 -1.56 -8.13
CA ARG A 184 11.13 -2.00 -9.04
C ARG A 184 11.96 -3.15 -8.48
N SER A 185 11.74 -3.53 -7.23
CA SER A 185 12.50 -4.63 -6.62
C SER A 185 12.11 -5.97 -7.26
N ALA A 186 13.11 -6.80 -7.56
CA ALA A 186 12.92 -8.10 -8.20
C ALA A 186 11.91 -9.02 -7.50
N PRO A 187 11.83 -9.06 -6.14
CA PRO A 187 10.84 -9.88 -5.43
C PRO A 187 9.39 -9.49 -5.74
N VAL A 188 9.12 -8.21 -5.98
CA VAL A 188 7.77 -7.71 -6.28
C VAL A 188 7.36 -8.01 -7.71
N LEU A 189 8.28 -7.86 -8.68
CA LEU A 189 8.00 -8.05 -10.11
C LEU A 189 7.88 -9.54 -10.51
N GLY A 190 8.60 -10.44 -9.84
CA GLY A 190 8.60 -11.87 -10.17
C GLY A 190 7.43 -12.67 -9.60
N GLU A 191 6.83 -12.22 -8.49
CA GLU A 191 5.86 -13.02 -7.72
C GLU A 191 4.41 -12.52 -7.85
N GLY A 192 4.15 -11.41 -8.55
CA GLY A 192 2.79 -10.86 -8.70
C GLY A 192 2.16 -10.39 -7.38
N ARG A 193 3.00 -10.07 -6.39
CA ARG A 193 2.57 -9.59 -5.07
C ARG A 193 1.95 -8.19 -5.14
N ALA A 194 1.03 -7.91 -4.25
CA ALA A 194 0.40 -6.60 -4.13
C ALA A 194 1.39 -5.58 -3.53
N VAL A 195 1.46 -4.39 -4.15
CA VAL A 195 2.12 -3.21 -3.58
C VAL A 195 1.05 -2.26 -3.07
N VAL A 196 1.17 -1.86 -1.80
CA VAL A 196 0.26 -0.91 -1.18
C VAL A 196 1.00 0.40 -0.94
N THR A 197 0.33 1.51 -1.22
CA THR A 197 0.80 2.85 -0.84
C THR A 197 -0.24 3.60 -0.04
N LEU A 198 0.25 4.34 0.94
CA LEU A 198 -0.54 5.17 1.83
C LEU A 198 0.01 6.59 1.77
N GLN A 199 -0.88 7.55 2.01
CA GLN A 199 -0.56 8.96 2.09
C GLN A 199 -1.19 9.52 3.36
N SER A 200 -0.44 10.34 4.08
CA SER A 200 -0.91 11.14 5.21
C SER A 200 -0.49 12.59 5.01
N THR A 201 -1.31 13.52 5.48
CA THR A 201 -0.96 14.95 5.52
C THR A 201 -0.76 15.32 6.99
N PHE A 202 0.36 15.98 7.27
CA PHE A 202 0.82 16.28 8.61
C PHE A 202 1.06 17.79 8.75
N VAL A 203 0.71 18.38 9.89
CA VAL A 203 0.89 19.82 10.13
C VAL A 203 1.66 20.02 11.42
N ILE A 204 2.72 20.82 11.36
CA ILE A 204 3.55 21.20 12.51
C ILE A 204 3.44 22.70 12.72
N SER A 205 3.23 23.14 13.96
CA SER A 205 3.41 24.55 14.33
C SER A 205 4.80 24.80 14.90
N ARG A 206 5.34 25.99 14.65
CA ARG A 206 6.43 26.56 15.45
C ARG A 206 5.82 27.67 16.30
N ILE A 207 5.98 27.56 17.62
CA ILE A 207 5.60 28.61 18.59
C ILE A 207 6.75 29.59 18.72
#